data_AF-A0A7M7J0D0-F1
#
_entry.id   AF-A0A7M7J0D0-F1
#
_cell.length_a   1.000
_cell.length_b   1.000
_cell.length_c   1.000
_cell.angle_alpha   90.00
_cell.angle_beta   90.00
_cell.angle_gamma   90.00
#
_symmetry.space_group_name_H-M   'P 1'
#
loop_
_entity.id
_entity.type
_entity.pdbx_description
1 polymer ?
#
loop_
_entity_poly.entity_id
_entity_poly.type
_entity_poly.pdbx_seq_one_letter_code
_entity_poly.pdbx_strand_id
1 'polypeptide(L)'
;MRSNNKHDQENGRLFTKQLFLALNSSKKKRQIEISHFLYETKKIPLVISAVQKVRAESLEQLFSDLCSRSFDKISHQEYTMTEHNFPPLQNDRILRAARGEPVDKVPVWIMRQAGRYLPEFRELRTKHDFFSICQTPALACEITLQPIKRFPLDASIIFSDILVIPQAMGLVVEMRPGVGPVLPEPLADPTHISRLKMPDVDKDLGYVGEAITLTRHSLEGKVPLIGFTGAPWTLMGYMIQGGGSSTMAQARIWLYKYPEESHKLLQMITDVIVDYLVMQVKAGAQLLQVFESHGDFLNTELFKEYSLKYFKQISQKVKAKLDSLNIPKVPMIAFPKGATLDSIEIFAKEAGYDVIGLDWTVDPVEARQRVGPNITLQGNMDPTALYSTTEKVRQRAENMVRLFGKDRYIANLGHGILPDAPIPSVEAFIEGIHSV
;
A
#
# COMPACT_ATOMS: atom_id res chain seq x y z
N MET A 1 -26.58 -40.28 -48.07
CA MET A 1 -26.22 -39.33 -47.00
C MET A 1 -25.13 -38.35 -47.46
N ARG A 2 -25.44 -37.49 -48.42
CA ARG A 2 -24.61 -36.33 -48.81
C ARG A 2 -25.58 -35.19 -49.14
N SER A 3 -26.07 -34.47 -48.12
CA SER A 3 -26.93 -33.29 -48.35
C SER A 3 -26.82 -32.18 -47.30
N ASN A 4 -26.11 -32.34 -46.17
CA ASN A 4 -26.12 -31.31 -45.13
C ASN A 4 -24.98 -30.27 -45.17
N ASN A 5 -24.00 -30.39 -46.07
CA ASN A 5 -22.83 -29.50 -46.04
C ASN A 5 -22.94 -28.21 -46.89
N LYS A 6 -23.98 -28.06 -47.72
CA LYS A 6 -24.18 -26.82 -48.49
C LYS A 6 -25.03 -25.79 -47.75
N HIS A 7 -26.01 -26.23 -46.96
CA HIS A 7 -26.91 -25.30 -46.26
C HIS A 7 -26.23 -24.58 -45.08
N ASP A 8 -25.35 -25.26 -44.34
CA ASP A 8 -24.61 -24.63 -43.23
C ASP A 8 -23.50 -23.69 -43.70
N GLN A 9 -22.90 -23.94 -44.87
CA GLN A 9 -21.91 -23.03 -45.44
C GLN A 9 -22.54 -21.77 -46.08
N GLU A 10 -23.73 -21.89 -46.66
CA GLU A 10 -24.48 -20.72 -47.15
C GLU A 10 -25.04 -19.87 -46.01
N ASN A 11 -25.57 -20.49 -44.95
CA ASN A 11 -26.05 -19.77 -43.76
C ASN A 11 -24.90 -19.07 -43.00
N GLY A 12 -23.74 -19.72 -42.88
CA GLY A 12 -22.54 -19.11 -42.30
C GLY A 12 -22.02 -17.92 -43.12
N ARG A 13 -22.02 -18.01 -44.45
CA ARG A 13 -21.61 -16.88 -45.32
C ARG A 13 -22.61 -15.73 -45.29
N LEU A 14 -23.92 -16.01 -45.21
CA LEU A 14 -24.96 -14.98 -45.12
C LEU A 14 -24.87 -14.23 -43.79
N PHE A 15 -24.63 -14.94 -42.69
CA PHE A 15 -24.44 -14.36 -41.35
C PHE A 15 -23.19 -13.47 -41.29
N THR A 16 -22.06 -13.93 -41.82
CA THR A 16 -20.81 -13.14 -41.84
C THR A 16 -20.94 -11.89 -42.72
N LYS A 17 -21.69 -11.97 -43.83
CA LYS A 17 -21.92 -10.81 -44.72
C LYS A 17 -22.88 -9.79 -44.08
N GLN A 18 -23.90 -10.24 -43.35
CA GLN A 18 -24.79 -9.36 -42.58
C GLN A 18 -24.10 -8.71 -41.38
N LEU A 19 -23.23 -9.45 -40.67
CA LEU A 19 -22.43 -8.94 -39.56
C LEU A 19 -21.42 -7.88 -40.03
N PHE A 20 -20.78 -8.11 -41.18
CA PHE A 20 -19.86 -7.15 -41.80
C PHE A 20 -20.56 -5.86 -42.26
N LEU A 21 -21.76 -5.96 -42.85
CA LEU A 21 -22.57 -4.80 -43.24
C LEU A 21 -23.13 -4.04 -42.02
N ALA A 22 -23.42 -4.73 -40.92
CA ALA A 22 -23.90 -4.12 -39.68
C ALA A 22 -22.79 -3.37 -38.93
N LEU A 23 -21.58 -3.94 -38.88
CA LEU A 23 -20.41 -3.33 -38.28
C LEU A 23 -19.91 -2.10 -39.07
N ASN A 24 -20.11 -2.08 -40.39
CA ASN A 24 -19.77 -0.94 -41.25
C ASN A 24 -20.93 0.06 -41.50
N SER A 25 -22.07 -0.06 -40.79
CA SER A 25 -23.16 0.91 -40.91
C SER A 25 -22.93 2.11 -39.99
N SER A 26 -23.30 3.33 -40.43
CA SER A 26 -23.14 4.59 -39.67
C SER A 26 -24.08 4.74 -38.46
N LYS A 27 -24.91 3.75 -38.14
CA LYS A 27 -25.91 3.82 -37.06
C LYS A 27 -25.42 3.16 -35.77
N LYS A 28 -24.87 4.00 -34.89
CA LYS A 28 -24.23 3.71 -33.56
C LYS A 28 -25.00 2.77 -32.63
N LYS A 29 -26.35 2.79 -32.66
CA LYS A 29 -27.19 1.97 -31.76
C LYS A 29 -27.15 0.47 -32.08
N ARG A 30 -27.04 0.10 -33.36
CA ARG A 30 -26.98 -1.31 -33.80
C ARG A 30 -25.65 -2.00 -33.48
N GLN A 31 -24.55 -1.25 -33.43
CA GLN A 31 -23.25 -1.81 -33.06
C GLN A 31 -23.20 -2.24 -31.58
N ILE A 32 -23.84 -1.47 -30.70
CA ILE A 32 -23.86 -1.74 -29.24
C ILE A 32 -24.70 -2.99 -28.90
N GLU A 33 -25.87 -3.15 -29.53
CA GLU A 33 -26.74 -4.32 -29.32
C GLU A 33 -26.06 -5.63 -29.75
N ILE A 34 -25.26 -5.59 -30.81
CA ILE A 34 -24.49 -6.75 -31.32
C ILE A 34 -23.33 -7.09 -30.39
N SER A 35 -22.60 -6.09 -29.87
CA SER A 35 -21.52 -6.31 -28.90
C SER A 35 -22.02 -6.95 -27.60
N HIS A 36 -23.20 -6.53 -27.12
CA HIS A 36 -23.82 -7.11 -25.93
C HIS A 36 -24.22 -8.58 -26.15
N PHE A 37 -24.85 -8.88 -27.30
CA PHE A 37 -25.25 -10.24 -27.65
C PHE A 37 -24.05 -11.21 -27.78
N LEU A 38 -22.92 -10.74 -28.32
CA LEU A 38 -21.71 -11.56 -28.46
C LEU A 38 -21.04 -11.85 -27.10
N TYR A 39 -21.12 -10.91 -26.15
CA TYR A 39 -20.61 -11.06 -24.79
C TYR A 39 -21.46 -12.05 -23.98
N GLU A 40 -22.80 -11.90 -23.99
CA GLU A 40 -23.70 -12.78 -23.24
C GLU A 40 -23.68 -14.23 -23.73
N THR A 41 -23.52 -14.45 -25.04
CA THR A 41 -23.57 -15.80 -25.61
C THR A 41 -22.24 -16.56 -25.58
N LYS A 42 -21.16 -15.98 -25.02
CA LYS A 42 -19.80 -16.54 -24.99
C LYS A 42 -19.28 -17.01 -26.36
N LYS A 43 -19.80 -16.46 -27.47
CA LYS A 43 -19.41 -16.82 -28.85
C LYS A 43 -18.19 -16.04 -29.37
N ILE A 44 -17.53 -15.27 -28.51
CA ILE A 44 -16.29 -14.53 -28.78
C ILE A 44 -15.22 -15.39 -29.50
N PRO A 45 -14.98 -16.68 -29.16
CA PRO A 45 -13.97 -17.49 -29.85
C PRO A 45 -14.29 -17.77 -31.33
N LEU A 46 -15.57 -17.84 -31.72
CA LEU A 46 -16.00 -18.05 -33.10
C LEU A 46 -15.76 -16.80 -33.97
N VAL A 47 -15.86 -15.61 -33.37
CA VAL A 47 -15.56 -14.34 -34.04
C VAL A 47 -14.05 -14.20 -34.25
N ILE A 48 -13.23 -14.58 -33.25
CA ILE A 48 -11.77 -14.57 -33.35
C ILE A 48 -11.29 -15.48 -34.49
N SER A 49 -11.87 -16.68 -34.63
CA SER A 49 -11.57 -17.62 -35.73
C SER A 49 -11.97 -17.07 -37.11
N ALA A 50 -13.08 -16.33 -37.22
CA ALA A 50 -13.53 -15.74 -38.48
C ALA A 50 -12.73 -14.49 -38.86
N VAL A 51 -12.20 -13.75 -37.87
CA VAL A 51 -11.48 -12.48 -38.04
C VAL A 51 -9.98 -12.68 -38.31
N GLN A 52 -9.41 -13.86 -37.99
CA GLN A 52 -8.04 -14.25 -38.32
C GLN A 52 -7.70 -14.30 -39.83
N LYS A 53 -8.63 -13.90 -40.72
CA LYS A 53 -8.38 -13.73 -42.16
C LYS A 53 -8.28 -12.28 -42.64
N VAL A 54 -8.38 -11.26 -41.78
CA VAL A 54 -8.30 -9.85 -42.21
C VAL A 54 -7.47 -9.01 -41.23
N ARG A 55 -6.33 -8.52 -41.75
CA ARG A 55 -5.33 -7.54 -41.24
C ARG A 55 -5.35 -7.15 -39.74
N ALA A 56 -4.22 -7.47 -39.10
CA ALA A 56 -3.93 -7.36 -37.66
C ALA A 56 -3.83 -5.92 -37.09
N GLU A 57 -3.58 -4.89 -37.91
CA GLU A 57 -3.34 -3.53 -37.38
C GLU A 57 -4.62 -2.83 -36.87
N SER A 58 -5.80 -3.23 -37.35
CA SER A 58 -7.06 -2.57 -36.96
C SER A 58 -7.66 -3.04 -35.64
N LEU A 59 -7.29 -4.25 -35.17
CA LEU A 59 -7.87 -4.87 -33.97
C LEU A 59 -7.15 -4.46 -32.68
N GLU A 60 -5.83 -4.29 -32.72
CA GLU A 60 -5.07 -3.74 -31.60
C GLU A 60 -5.51 -2.30 -31.31
N GLN A 61 -5.75 -1.52 -32.36
CA GLN A 61 -6.21 -0.15 -32.22
C GLN A 61 -7.66 -0.09 -31.69
N LEU A 62 -8.53 -1.03 -32.10
CA LEU A 62 -9.89 -1.12 -31.56
C LEU A 62 -9.91 -1.59 -30.10
N PHE A 63 -9.01 -2.50 -29.70
CA PHE A 63 -8.87 -2.94 -28.30
C PHE A 63 -8.28 -1.84 -27.43
N SER A 64 -7.28 -1.11 -27.93
CA SER A 64 -6.73 0.07 -27.28
C SER A 64 -7.80 1.16 -27.11
N ASP A 65 -8.62 1.40 -28.12
CA ASP A 65 -9.77 2.32 -28.09
C ASP A 65 -10.88 1.87 -27.13
N LEU A 66 -11.12 0.55 -26.98
CA LEU A 66 -12.14 0.01 -26.07
C LEU A 66 -11.67 0.03 -24.60
N CYS A 67 -10.39 -0.25 -24.35
CA CYS A 67 -9.77 -0.09 -23.05
C CYS A 67 -9.77 1.40 -22.65
N SER A 68 -9.23 2.29 -23.51
CA SER A 68 -9.23 3.73 -23.25
C SER A 68 -10.64 4.30 -23.02
N ARG A 69 -11.66 3.88 -23.78
CA ARG A 69 -13.05 4.35 -23.57
C ARG A 69 -13.73 3.81 -22.32
N SER A 70 -13.30 2.66 -21.79
CA SER A 70 -13.76 2.18 -20.47
C SER A 70 -13.07 2.94 -19.34
N PHE A 71 -11.82 3.36 -19.54
CA PHE A 71 -11.08 4.26 -18.64
C PHE A 71 -11.60 5.71 -18.69
N ASP A 72 -11.96 6.24 -19.86
CA ASP A 72 -12.47 7.61 -20.04
C ASP A 72 -13.83 7.85 -19.39
N LYS A 73 -14.64 6.80 -19.24
CA LYS A 73 -15.90 6.87 -18.47
C LYS A 73 -15.66 6.94 -16.95
N ILE A 74 -14.48 6.56 -16.48
CA ILE A 74 -14.10 6.63 -15.06
C ILE A 74 -13.27 7.90 -14.78
N SER A 75 -12.53 8.42 -15.76
CA SER A 75 -11.60 9.56 -15.59
C SER A 75 -12.24 10.96 -15.68
N HIS A 76 -13.53 11.07 -16.04
CA HIS A 76 -14.21 12.36 -16.23
C HIS A 76 -15.34 12.67 -15.23
N GLN A 77 -15.43 11.95 -14.11
CA GLN A 77 -16.11 12.52 -12.95
C GLN A 77 -15.13 13.48 -12.25
N GLU A 78 -15.44 14.77 -12.25
CA GLU A 78 -14.84 15.72 -11.31
C GLU A 78 -15.20 15.26 -9.89
N TYR A 79 -14.36 14.40 -9.31
CA TYR A 79 -14.48 14.00 -7.92
C TYR A 79 -13.94 15.14 -7.05
N THR A 80 -14.83 16.02 -6.61
CA THR A 80 -14.53 16.87 -5.46
C THR A 80 -14.26 15.94 -4.26
N MET A 81 -13.03 16.00 -3.74
CA MET A 81 -12.41 15.12 -2.71
C MET A 81 -13.17 14.98 -1.37
N THR A 82 -14.39 15.48 -1.26
CA THR A 82 -15.17 15.57 -0.01
C THR A 82 -16.41 14.68 0.02
N GLU A 83 -16.83 14.09 -1.11
CA GLU A 83 -18.01 13.20 -1.17
C GLU A 83 -17.70 11.91 -1.92
N HIS A 84 -16.67 11.18 -1.48
CA HIS A 84 -16.46 9.84 -2.02
C HIS A 84 -17.51 8.88 -1.45
N ASN A 85 -18.49 8.52 -2.28
CA ASN A 85 -19.45 7.46 -2.00
C ASN A 85 -18.75 6.08 -2.08
N PHE A 86 -17.88 5.81 -1.10
CA PHE A 86 -17.12 4.57 -1.04
C PHE A 86 -18.03 3.39 -0.68
N PRO A 87 -17.76 2.18 -1.23
CA PRO A 87 -18.48 0.98 -0.84
C PRO A 87 -18.45 0.75 0.69
N PRO A 88 -19.56 0.29 1.29
CA PRO A 88 -19.63 0.00 2.72
C PRO A 88 -18.69 -1.16 3.06
N LEU A 89 -18.05 -1.07 4.23
CA LEU A 89 -17.07 -2.05 4.67
C LEU A 89 -17.75 -3.37 5.09
N GLN A 90 -17.22 -4.49 4.62
CA GLN A 90 -17.72 -5.86 4.87
C GLN A 90 -16.94 -6.57 5.98
N ASN A 91 -15.64 -6.32 6.08
CA ASN A 91 -14.77 -6.81 7.15
C ASN A 91 -14.06 -5.60 7.80
N ASP A 92 -14.34 -5.35 9.07
CA ASP A 92 -13.78 -4.23 9.83
C ASP A 92 -12.92 -4.66 11.03
N ARG A 93 -12.56 -5.95 11.12
CA ARG A 93 -11.84 -6.53 12.26
C ARG A 93 -10.59 -5.74 12.64
N ILE A 94 -9.76 -5.35 11.65
CA ILE A 94 -8.54 -4.60 11.94
C ILE A 94 -8.83 -3.21 12.53
N LEU A 95 -9.91 -2.55 12.13
CA LEU A 95 -10.28 -1.23 12.68
C LEU A 95 -10.80 -1.38 14.12
N ARG A 96 -11.60 -2.41 14.39
CA ARG A 96 -12.05 -2.77 15.73
C ARG A 96 -10.87 -3.11 16.64
N ALA A 97 -9.99 -4.00 16.20
CA ALA A 97 -8.80 -4.39 16.95
C ALA A 97 -7.89 -3.19 17.22
N ALA A 98 -7.70 -2.28 16.25
CA ALA A 98 -6.93 -1.05 16.43
C ALA A 98 -7.52 -0.14 17.52
N ARG A 99 -8.85 -0.07 17.65
CA ARG A 99 -9.54 0.68 18.72
C ARG A 99 -9.62 -0.10 20.04
N GLY A 100 -9.22 -1.37 20.04
CA GLY A 100 -9.34 -2.28 21.17
C GLY A 100 -10.75 -2.77 21.45
N GLU A 101 -11.59 -2.75 20.43
CA GLU A 101 -12.90 -3.38 20.45
C GLU A 101 -12.74 -4.90 20.25
N PRO A 102 -13.65 -5.74 20.79
CA PRO A 102 -13.58 -7.19 20.60
C PRO A 102 -13.57 -7.57 19.12
N VAL A 103 -13.02 -8.73 18.78
CA VAL A 103 -13.09 -9.31 17.43
C VAL A 103 -13.39 -10.79 17.52
N ASP A 104 -14.09 -11.33 16.52
CA ASP A 104 -14.36 -12.77 16.39
C ASP A 104 -13.10 -13.57 16.02
N LYS A 105 -12.13 -12.91 15.38
CA LYS A 105 -10.85 -13.48 14.97
C LYS A 105 -9.76 -12.40 14.96
N VAL A 106 -8.53 -12.77 15.31
CA VAL A 106 -7.39 -11.86 15.25
C VAL A 106 -7.16 -11.44 13.80
N PRO A 107 -7.23 -10.13 13.48
CA PRO A 107 -7.01 -9.66 12.12
C PRO A 107 -5.54 -9.78 11.74
N VAL A 108 -5.27 -10.16 10.50
CA VAL A 108 -3.91 -10.28 9.94
C VAL A 108 -3.73 -9.51 8.65
N TRP A 109 -2.60 -8.83 8.55
CA TRP A 109 -2.06 -8.34 7.28
C TRP A 109 -0.54 -8.50 7.29
N ILE A 110 0.13 -8.32 6.15
CA ILE A 110 1.57 -8.57 6.03
C ILE A 110 2.28 -7.34 5.48
N MET A 111 3.28 -6.83 6.19
CA MET A 111 4.15 -5.79 5.65
C MET A 111 4.81 -6.26 4.34
N ARG A 112 4.74 -5.43 3.30
CA ARG A 112 5.14 -5.78 1.91
C ARG A 112 4.35 -6.94 1.29
N GLN A 113 3.08 -7.15 1.70
CA GLN A 113 2.18 -8.13 1.07
C GLN A 113 2.11 -7.97 -0.45
N ALA A 114 2.14 -6.74 -0.96
CA ALA A 114 2.35 -6.49 -2.38
C ALA A 114 3.86 -6.40 -2.64
N GLY A 115 4.48 -7.51 -3.07
CA GLY A 115 5.94 -7.58 -3.16
C GLY A 115 6.48 -8.70 -4.02
N ARG A 116 7.81 -8.72 -4.15
CA ARG A 116 8.57 -9.56 -5.09
C ARG A 116 8.41 -11.08 -4.90
N TYR A 117 7.89 -11.53 -3.76
CA TYR A 117 7.56 -12.94 -3.54
C TYR A 117 6.40 -13.41 -4.42
N LEU A 118 5.56 -12.48 -4.90
CA LEU A 118 4.47 -12.77 -5.83
C LEU A 118 4.96 -12.78 -7.29
N PRO A 119 4.70 -13.85 -8.07
CA PRO A 119 5.01 -13.90 -9.50
C PRO A 119 4.41 -12.75 -10.30
N GLU A 120 3.14 -12.40 -10.08
CA GLU A 120 2.44 -11.33 -10.78
C GLU A 120 2.96 -9.93 -10.43
N PHE A 121 3.48 -9.72 -9.22
CA PHE A 121 4.18 -8.49 -8.87
C PHE A 121 5.45 -8.34 -9.71
N ARG A 122 6.23 -9.42 -9.83
CA ARG A 122 7.46 -9.43 -10.63
C ARG A 122 7.16 -9.18 -12.10
N GLU A 123 6.11 -9.78 -12.64
CA GLU A 123 5.70 -9.60 -14.03
C GLU A 123 5.33 -8.13 -14.34
N LEU A 124 4.65 -7.45 -13.43
CA LEU A 124 4.33 -6.03 -13.62
C LEU A 124 5.60 -5.16 -13.49
N ARG A 125 6.47 -5.46 -12.52
CA ARG A 125 7.74 -4.73 -12.29
C ARG A 125 8.75 -4.83 -13.43
N THR A 126 8.69 -5.84 -14.30
CA THR A 126 9.57 -5.90 -15.48
C THR A 126 9.13 -4.94 -16.59
N LYS A 127 7.88 -4.49 -16.58
CA LYS A 127 7.29 -3.63 -17.62
C LYS A 127 7.42 -2.14 -17.29
N HIS A 128 7.64 -1.78 -16.02
CA HIS A 128 7.64 -0.39 -15.54
C HIS A 128 8.72 -0.18 -14.48
N ASP A 129 9.34 1.00 -14.42
CA ASP A 129 10.20 1.39 -13.30
C ASP A 129 9.38 1.64 -12.02
N PHE A 130 10.05 1.67 -10.86
CA PHE A 130 9.39 1.63 -9.56
C PHE A 130 8.59 2.91 -9.27
N PHE A 131 9.15 4.07 -9.58
CA PHE A 131 8.47 5.34 -9.32
C PHE A 131 7.37 5.60 -10.35
N SER A 132 7.51 5.17 -11.60
CA SER A 132 6.40 5.20 -12.56
C SER A 132 5.19 4.40 -12.08
N ILE A 133 5.40 3.25 -11.43
CA ILE A 133 4.30 2.48 -10.83
C ILE A 133 3.67 3.28 -9.69
N CYS A 134 4.48 3.83 -8.78
CA CYS A 134 3.97 4.63 -7.65
C CYS A 134 3.18 5.86 -8.12
N GLN A 135 3.62 6.49 -9.22
CA GLN A 135 3.04 7.71 -9.80
C GLN A 135 1.90 7.45 -10.77
N THR A 136 1.56 6.17 -11.04
CA THR A 136 0.43 5.79 -11.90
C THR A 136 -0.67 5.14 -11.06
N PRO A 137 -1.77 5.84 -10.74
CA PRO A 137 -2.82 5.34 -9.85
C PRO A 137 -3.35 3.94 -10.19
N ALA A 138 -3.54 3.66 -11.48
CA ALA A 138 -4.02 2.36 -11.94
C ALA A 138 -3.03 1.22 -11.65
N LEU A 139 -1.73 1.44 -11.84
CA LEU A 139 -0.69 0.44 -11.56
C LEU A 139 -0.53 0.22 -10.05
N ALA A 140 -0.52 1.30 -9.26
CA ALA A 140 -0.49 1.22 -7.80
C ALA A 140 -1.71 0.46 -7.25
N CYS A 141 -2.91 0.74 -7.78
CA CYS A 141 -4.13 0.00 -7.45
C CYS A 141 -4.03 -1.48 -7.83
N GLU A 142 -3.62 -1.80 -9.06
CA GLU A 142 -3.47 -3.18 -9.51
C GLU A 142 -2.57 -4.00 -8.58
N ILE A 143 -1.38 -3.47 -8.26
CA ILE A 143 -0.43 -4.10 -7.33
C ILE A 143 -1.02 -4.26 -5.94
N THR A 144 -1.69 -3.23 -5.42
CA THR A 144 -2.29 -3.25 -4.09
C THR A 144 -3.32 -4.38 -3.95
N LEU A 145 -4.06 -4.69 -5.02
CA LEU A 145 -5.09 -5.73 -5.02
C LEU A 145 -4.53 -7.16 -5.15
N GLN A 146 -3.30 -7.36 -5.63
CA GLN A 146 -2.73 -8.71 -5.87
C GLN A 146 -2.80 -9.62 -4.63
N PRO A 147 -2.39 -9.18 -3.42
CA PRO A 147 -2.39 -10.05 -2.24
C PRO A 147 -3.81 -10.33 -1.75
N ILE A 148 -4.73 -9.37 -1.89
CA ILE A 148 -6.15 -9.50 -1.49
C ILE A 148 -6.92 -10.47 -2.39
N LYS A 149 -6.45 -10.67 -3.63
CA LYS A 149 -6.97 -11.70 -4.55
C LYS A 149 -6.48 -13.10 -4.19
N ARG A 150 -5.31 -13.23 -3.57
CA ARG A 150 -4.71 -14.53 -3.20
C ARG A 150 -5.07 -15.00 -1.80
N PHE A 151 -5.01 -14.10 -0.83
CA PHE A 151 -5.02 -14.43 0.59
C PHE A 151 -6.20 -13.78 1.30
N PRO A 152 -6.78 -14.43 2.33
CA PRO A 152 -7.83 -13.86 3.15
C PRO A 152 -7.27 -12.90 4.22
N LEU A 153 -6.51 -11.89 3.77
CA LEU A 153 -5.97 -10.84 4.64
C LEU A 153 -7.11 -9.92 5.12
N ASP A 154 -6.97 -9.34 6.31
CA ASP A 154 -7.96 -8.46 6.94
C ASP A 154 -7.71 -6.96 6.66
N ALA A 155 -6.66 -6.63 5.90
CA ALA A 155 -6.39 -5.28 5.43
C ALA A 155 -5.59 -5.27 4.12
N SER A 156 -5.79 -4.22 3.33
CA SER A 156 -4.90 -3.88 2.22
C SER A 156 -4.07 -2.66 2.59
N ILE A 157 -2.84 -2.55 2.09
CA ILE A 157 -2.00 -1.36 2.24
C ILE A 157 -1.70 -0.81 0.85
N ILE A 158 -1.89 0.50 0.66
CA ILE A 158 -1.64 1.15 -0.63
C ILE A 158 -0.20 0.90 -1.07
N PHE A 159 0.00 0.55 -2.34
CA PHE A 159 1.33 0.48 -2.93
C PHE A 159 1.84 1.89 -3.22
N SER A 160 2.87 2.30 -2.50
CA SER A 160 3.62 3.54 -2.68
C SER A 160 5.01 3.35 -2.05
N ASP A 161 5.78 4.42 -1.85
CA ASP A 161 7.06 4.39 -1.15
C ASP A 161 7.18 5.57 -0.19
N ILE A 162 7.92 5.41 0.92
CA ILE A 162 8.12 6.50 1.88
C ILE A 162 8.94 7.66 1.28
N LEU A 163 9.75 7.39 0.25
CA LEU A 163 10.64 8.37 -0.37
C LEU A 163 9.95 9.31 -1.35
N VAL A 164 8.64 9.15 -1.57
CA VAL A 164 7.85 10.14 -2.33
C VAL A 164 7.86 11.51 -1.65
N ILE A 165 7.99 11.56 -0.32
CA ILE A 165 8.09 12.82 0.43
C ILE A 165 9.41 13.55 0.14
N PRO A 166 10.61 12.95 0.34
CA PRO A 166 11.87 13.52 -0.11
C PRO A 166 11.85 13.98 -1.58
N GLN A 167 11.23 13.19 -2.48
CA GLN A 167 11.07 13.55 -3.87
C GLN A 167 10.21 14.82 -4.05
N ALA A 168 9.05 14.89 -3.41
CA ALA A 168 8.18 16.06 -3.41
C ALA A 168 8.86 17.29 -2.77
N MET A 169 9.73 17.09 -1.78
CA MET A 169 10.55 18.15 -1.18
C MET A 169 11.71 18.63 -2.07
N GLY A 170 11.86 18.07 -3.28
CA GLY A 170 12.79 18.55 -4.31
C GLY A 170 14.07 17.73 -4.46
N LEU A 171 14.22 16.60 -3.76
CA LEU A 171 15.37 15.71 -3.96
C LEU A 171 15.13 14.73 -5.11
N VAL A 172 16.21 14.37 -5.80
CA VAL A 172 16.17 13.27 -6.77
C VAL A 172 16.28 11.95 -6.02
N VAL A 173 15.36 11.02 -6.31
CA VAL A 173 15.36 9.66 -5.76
C VAL A 173 15.32 8.67 -6.91
N GLU A 174 16.30 7.76 -6.95
CA GLU A 174 16.43 6.72 -7.95
C GLU A 174 16.26 5.35 -7.30
N MET A 175 15.52 4.45 -7.95
CA MET A 175 15.46 3.05 -7.53
C MET A 175 16.42 2.22 -8.38
N ARG A 176 17.63 1.96 -7.88
CA ARG A 176 18.67 1.24 -8.61
C ARG A 176 18.55 -0.28 -8.42
N PRO A 177 18.50 -1.08 -9.50
CA PRO A 177 18.44 -2.54 -9.41
C PRO A 177 19.56 -3.13 -8.54
N GLY A 178 19.21 -4.00 -7.59
CA GLY A 178 20.17 -4.65 -6.69
C GLY A 178 20.73 -3.77 -5.56
N VAL A 179 20.58 -2.44 -5.63
CA VAL A 179 21.07 -1.49 -4.63
C VAL A 179 19.93 -0.97 -3.75
N GLY A 180 18.77 -0.69 -4.36
CA GLY A 180 17.64 -0.04 -3.70
C GLY A 180 17.62 1.47 -3.95
N PRO A 181 17.02 2.26 -3.04
CA PRO A 181 16.89 3.70 -3.24
C PRO A 181 18.23 4.41 -3.08
N VAL A 182 18.50 5.34 -4.01
CA VAL A 182 19.68 6.21 -4.01
C VAL A 182 19.24 7.65 -4.23
N LEU A 183 19.77 8.57 -3.43
CA LEU A 183 19.64 10.01 -3.63
C LEU A 183 21.02 10.53 -4.05
N PRO A 184 21.24 10.85 -5.33
CA PRO A 184 22.57 11.19 -5.86
C PRO A 184 23.22 12.41 -5.19
N GLU A 185 22.40 13.36 -4.73
CA GLU A 185 22.85 14.59 -4.09
C GLU A 185 22.30 14.72 -2.66
N PRO A 186 22.79 13.90 -1.71
CA PRO A 186 22.30 13.95 -0.33
C PRO A 186 22.57 15.29 0.35
N LEU A 187 21.92 15.50 1.49
CA LEU A 187 22.17 16.64 2.38
C LEU A 187 23.48 16.40 3.15
N ALA A 188 24.60 16.82 2.58
CA ALA A 188 25.92 16.64 3.20
C ALA A 188 26.08 17.47 4.48
N ASP A 189 25.57 18.70 4.49
CA ASP A 189 25.61 19.62 5.61
C ASP A 189 24.36 20.54 5.66
N PRO A 190 24.14 21.30 6.75
CA PRO A 190 22.94 22.11 6.92
C PRO A 190 22.66 23.15 5.84
N THR A 191 23.69 23.63 5.11
CA THR A 191 23.48 24.60 4.02
C THR A 191 22.62 24.00 2.90
N HIS A 192 22.63 22.68 2.71
CA HIS A 192 21.83 22.01 1.69
C HIS A 192 20.32 22.03 1.98
N ILE A 193 19.88 22.36 3.20
CA ILE A 193 18.45 22.48 3.54
C ILE A 193 17.77 23.55 2.67
N SER A 194 18.49 24.58 2.24
CA SER A 194 17.92 25.65 1.40
C SER A 194 17.47 25.17 0.01
N ARG A 195 17.90 23.98 -0.42
CA ARG A 195 17.47 23.35 -1.68
C ARG A 195 16.09 22.68 -1.56
N LEU A 196 15.64 22.42 -0.34
CA LEU A 196 14.36 21.78 -0.09
C LEU A 196 13.21 22.77 -0.25
N LYS A 197 12.09 22.29 -0.78
CA LYS A 197 10.82 23.02 -0.84
C LYS A 197 9.79 22.37 0.06
N MET A 198 8.82 23.16 0.53
CA MET A 198 7.60 22.64 1.13
C MET A 198 6.61 22.34 0.00
N PRO A 199 6.33 21.06 -0.33
CA PRO A 199 5.40 20.71 -1.40
C PRO A 199 3.96 21.07 -1.03
N ASP A 200 3.14 21.31 -2.06
CA ASP A 200 1.69 21.26 -1.95
C ASP A 200 1.29 19.79 -2.10
N VAL A 201 0.88 19.12 -1.02
CA VAL A 201 0.65 17.67 -1.04
C VAL A 201 -0.51 17.25 -1.95
N ASP A 202 -1.54 18.08 -2.10
CA ASP A 202 -2.68 17.76 -2.95
C ASP A 202 -2.25 17.83 -4.44
N LYS A 203 -1.27 18.67 -4.78
CA LYS A 203 -0.72 18.82 -6.13
C LYS A 203 0.46 17.89 -6.41
N ASP A 204 1.51 17.96 -5.61
CA ASP A 204 2.80 17.29 -5.84
C ASP A 204 2.74 15.79 -5.49
N LEU A 205 1.78 15.37 -4.64
CA LEU A 205 1.55 13.98 -4.23
C LEU A 205 0.11 13.52 -4.52
N GLY A 206 -0.65 14.26 -5.33
CA GLY A 206 -2.04 13.97 -5.67
C GLY A 206 -2.26 12.58 -6.29
N TYR A 207 -1.27 12.08 -7.04
CA TYR A 207 -1.30 10.72 -7.61
C TYR A 207 -1.44 9.62 -6.54
N VAL A 208 -0.95 9.85 -5.32
CA VAL A 208 -1.14 8.91 -4.20
C VAL A 208 -2.61 8.94 -3.77
N GLY A 209 -3.21 10.13 -3.65
CA GLY A 209 -4.63 10.28 -3.32
C GLY A 209 -5.53 9.64 -4.37
N GLU A 210 -5.22 9.83 -5.65
CA GLU A 210 -5.92 9.16 -6.75
C GLU A 210 -5.79 7.64 -6.66
N ALA A 211 -4.59 7.12 -6.38
CA ALA A 211 -4.36 5.68 -6.21
C ALA A 211 -5.16 5.11 -5.03
N ILE A 212 -5.21 5.82 -3.89
CA ILE A 212 -5.99 5.43 -2.71
C ILE A 212 -7.48 5.41 -3.04
N THR A 213 -7.99 6.47 -3.68
CA THR A 213 -9.41 6.57 -4.06
C THR A 213 -9.81 5.42 -4.97
N LEU A 214 -9.03 5.19 -6.03
CA LEU A 214 -9.26 4.09 -6.97
C LEU A 214 -9.19 2.72 -6.29
N THR A 215 -8.19 2.51 -5.44
CA THR A 215 -8.02 1.26 -4.69
C THR A 215 -9.18 1.05 -3.73
N ARG A 216 -9.65 2.10 -3.04
CA ARG A 216 -10.75 2.02 -2.08
C ARG A 216 -12.06 1.63 -2.75
N HIS A 217 -12.34 2.16 -3.95
CA HIS A 217 -13.46 1.69 -4.78
C HIS A 217 -13.26 0.25 -5.25
N SER A 218 -12.06 -0.10 -5.74
CA SER A 218 -11.76 -1.42 -6.29
C SER A 218 -11.68 -2.54 -5.25
N LEU A 219 -11.52 -2.21 -3.97
CA LEU A 219 -11.65 -3.17 -2.87
C LEU A 219 -13.11 -3.55 -2.61
N GLU A 220 -14.08 -2.78 -3.11
CA GLU A 220 -15.52 -3.04 -2.97
C GLU A 220 -15.95 -3.25 -1.51
N GLY A 221 -15.25 -2.60 -0.57
CA GLY A 221 -15.49 -2.73 0.86
C GLY A 221 -15.03 -4.05 1.47
N LYS A 222 -14.33 -4.92 0.73
CA LYS A 222 -13.90 -6.25 1.23
C LYS A 222 -13.07 -6.17 2.52
N VAL A 223 -12.12 -5.23 2.58
CA VAL A 223 -11.25 -4.96 3.74
C VAL A 223 -10.84 -3.48 3.79
N PRO A 224 -10.37 -2.96 4.94
CA PRO A 224 -9.90 -1.59 5.04
C PRO A 224 -8.63 -1.35 4.25
N LEU A 225 -8.45 -0.12 3.76
CA LEU A 225 -7.23 0.34 3.11
C LEU A 225 -6.36 1.14 4.07
N ILE A 226 -5.11 0.71 4.23
CA ILE A 226 -4.06 1.35 5.04
C ILE A 226 -3.31 2.36 4.15
N GLY A 227 -3.33 3.63 4.56
CA GLY A 227 -2.40 4.65 4.08
C GLY A 227 -1.13 4.66 4.93
N PHE A 228 -0.03 5.21 4.42
CA PHE A 228 1.21 5.22 5.18
C PHE A 228 2.20 6.31 4.81
N THR A 229 3.22 6.46 5.66
CA THR A 229 4.37 7.34 5.44
C THR A 229 5.61 6.83 6.19
N GLY A 230 6.79 7.34 5.85
CA GLY A 230 7.99 7.22 6.68
C GLY A 230 7.98 8.23 7.83
N ALA A 231 8.56 7.87 8.97
CA ALA A 231 8.74 8.78 10.08
C ALA A 231 9.82 9.85 9.77
N PRO A 232 9.79 11.01 10.44
CA PRO A 232 10.75 12.10 10.20
C PRO A 232 12.21 11.69 10.30
N TRP A 233 12.61 10.95 11.35
CA TRP A 233 13.99 10.50 11.52
C TRP A 233 14.39 9.52 10.40
N THR A 234 13.54 8.54 10.09
CA THR A 234 13.77 7.64 8.96
C THR A 234 13.98 8.38 7.64
N LEU A 235 13.13 9.36 7.31
CA LEU A 235 13.23 10.13 6.07
C LEU A 235 14.46 11.04 6.06
N MET A 236 14.73 11.76 7.15
CA MET A 236 15.96 12.55 7.34
C MET A 236 17.20 11.68 7.11
N GLY A 237 17.17 10.46 7.64
CA GLY A 237 18.19 9.44 7.45
C GLY A 237 18.51 9.19 5.97
N TYR A 238 17.50 8.90 5.15
CA TYR A 238 17.69 8.72 3.70
C TYR A 238 18.19 10.01 3.02
N MET A 239 17.65 11.17 3.40
CA MET A 239 18.02 12.46 2.82
C MET A 239 19.50 12.81 3.06
N ILE A 240 20.06 12.46 4.21
CA ILE A 240 21.46 12.71 4.57
C ILE A 240 22.39 11.59 4.11
N GLN A 241 21.98 10.33 4.25
CA GLN A 241 22.81 9.18 3.87
C GLN A 241 22.91 8.98 2.36
N GLY A 242 21.91 9.43 1.60
CA GLY A 242 21.83 9.20 0.16
C GLY A 242 21.26 7.82 -0.23
N GLY A 243 20.72 7.06 0.73
CA GLY A 243 20.26 5.68 0.51
C GLY A 243 20.20 4.89 1.80
N GLY A 244 20.11 3.56 1.69
CA GLY A 244 20.20 2.66 2.84
C GLY A 244 21.57 2.73 3.52
N SER A 245 21.61 2.55 4.84
CA SER A 245 22.84 2.59 5.63
C SER A 245 22.81 1.57 6.76
N SER A 246 23.93 0.89 6.99
CA SER A 246 24.10 -0.08 8.09
C SER A 246 24.46 0.56 9.42
N THR A 247 24.81 1.86 9.43
CA THR A 247 25.27 2.56 10.64
C THR A 247 24.56 3.88 10.90
N MET A 248 23.87 4.44 9.89
CA MET A 248 23.27 5.78 9.93
C MET A 248 24.22 6.87 10.43
N ALA A 249 25.54 6.68 10.25
CA ALA A 249 26.56 7.48 10.90
C ALA A 249 26.46 8.97 10.56
N GLN A 250 26.23 9.33 9.30
CA GLN A 250 26.14 10.75 8.89
C GLN A 250 24.89 11.42 9.46
N ALA A 251 23.75 10.73 9.41
CA ALA A 251 22.51 11.24 10.00
C ALA A 251 22.63 11.40 11.52
N ARG A 252 23.35 10.49 12.22
CA ARG A 252 23.62 10.62 13.66
C ARG A 252 24.59 11.73 13.98
N ILE A 253 25.65 11.92 13.17
CA ILE A 253 26.58 13.04 13.33
C ILE A 253 25.82 14.37 13.29
N TRP A 254 24.82 14.51 12.42
CA TRP A 254 23.97 15.69 12.38
C TRP A 254 23.27 15.98 13.72
N LEU A 255 22.73 14.95 14.39
CA LEU A 255 22.04 15.13 15.68
C LEU A 255 22.97 15.73 16.75
N TYR A 256 24.25 15.35 16.74
CA TYR A 256 25.23 15.85 17.71
C TYR A 256 25.89 17.17 17.29
N LYS A 257 26.18 17.31 16.00
CA LYS A 257 26.97 18.43 15.47
C LYS A 257 26.10 19.64 15.11
N TYR A 258 24.87 19.40 14.69
CA TYR A 258 23.93 20.40 14.15
C TYR A 258 22.52 20.16 14.72
N PRO A 259 22.32 20.22 16.05
CA PRO A 259 21.03 19.88 16.67
C PRO A 259 19.90 20.81 16.23
N GLU A 260 20.15 22.11 16.09
CA GLU A 260 19.15 23.09 15.65
C GLU A 260 18.68 22.83 14.21
N GLU A 261 19.61 22.56 13.30
CA GLU A 261 19.32 22.29 11.90
C GLU A 261 18.71 20.90 11.69
N SER A 262 19.09 19.93 12.52
CA SER A 262 18.41 18.64 12.61
C SER A 262 16.96 18.83 13.01
N HIS A 263 16.68 19.64 14.03
CA HIS A 263 15.31 19.96 14.43
C HIS A 263 14.54 20.70 13.32
N LYS A 264 15.19 21.64 12.62
CA LYS A 264 14.61 22.34 11.48
C LYS A 264 14.18 21.38 10.37
N LEU A 265 15.07 20.47 9.97
CA LEU A 265 14.78 19.49 8.91
C LEU A 265 13.67 18.52 9.33
N LEU A 266 13.74 17.97 10.54
CA LEU A 266 12.71 17.07 11.07
C LEU A 266 11.35 17.75 11.16
N GLN A 267 11.30 19.04 11.51
CA GLN A 267 10.07 19.82 11.55
C GLN A 267 9.50 20.02 10.14
N MET A 268 10.32 20.37 9.15
CA MET A 268 9.89 20.49 7.76
C MET A 268 9.27 19.17 7.25
N ILE A 269 9.95 18.04 7.48
CA ILE A 269 9.44 16.71 7.10
C ILE A 269 8.13 16.39 7.83
N THR A 270 8.05 16.72 9.13
CA THR A 270 6.86 16.50 9.96
C THR A 270 5.65 17.25 9.41
N ASP A 271 5.81 18.51 9.02
CA ASP A 271 4.70 19.32 8.52
C ASP A 271 4.20 18.77 7.17
N VAL A 272 5.08 18.31 6.28
CA VAL A 272 4.69 17.60 5.04
C VAL A 272 3.96 16.29 5.34
N ILE A 273 4.46 15.49 6.30
CA ILE A 273 3.83 14.23 6.71
C ILE A 273 2.39 14.46 7.19
N VAL A 274 2.16 15.50 8.00
CA VAL A 274 0.82 15.82 8.52
C VAL A 274 -0.15 16.05 7.37
N ASP A 275 0.23 16.91 6.41
CA ASP A 275 -0.62 17.21 5.25
C ASP A 275 -0.83 15.98 4.37
N TYR A 276 0.24 15.21 4.14
CA TYR A 276 0.18 13.99 3.35
C TYR A 276 -0.74 12.94 3.97
N LEU A 277 -0.67 12.71 5.28
CA LEU A 277 -1.55 11.76 5.97
C LEU A 277 -3.02 12.22 5.96
N VAL A 278 -3.29 13.52 6.12
CA VAL A 278 -4.64 14.08 6.01
C VAL A 278 -5.19 13.89 4.59
N MET A 279 -4.37 14.15 3.57
CA MET A 279 -4.72 13.89 2.16
C MET A 279 -5.07 12.41 1.93
N GLN A 280 -4.28 11.48 2.47
CA GLN A 280 -4.59 10.04 2.33
C GLN A 280 -5.93 9.64 2.96
N VAL A 281 -6.31 10.24 4.10
CA VAL A 281 -7.63 9.99 4.71
C VAL A 281 -8.76 10.59 3.87
N LYS A 282 -8.59 11.83 3.37
CA LYS A 282 -9.53 12.46 2.41
C LYS A 282 -9.77 11.54 1.22
N ALA A 283 -8.69 10.97 0.67
CA ALA A 283 -8.70 10.05 -0.45
C ALA A 283 -9.28 8.65 -0.14
N GLY A 284 -9.57 8.33 1.13
CA GLY A 284 -10.25 7.09 1.50
C GLY A 284 -9.43 6.05 2.27
N ALA A 285 -8.22 6.38 2.74
CA ALA A 285 -7.52 5.53 3.72
C ALA A 285 -8.32 5.45 5.03
N GLN A 286 -8.43 4.24 5.60
CA GLN A 286 -9.22 3.96 6.80
C GLN A 286 -8.38 3.65 8.04
N LEU A 287 -7.07 3.53 7.84
CA LEU A 287 -6.05 3.30 8.85
C LEU A 287 -4.76 3.92 8.34
N LEU A 288 -3.94 4.51 9.22
CA LEU A 288 -2.67 5.12 8.84
C LEU A 288 -1.51 4.44 9.55
N GLN A 289 -0.40 4.16 8.84
CA GLN A 289 0.83 3.68 9.47
C GLN A 289 2.01 4.64 9.24
N VAL A 290 2.74 4.95 10.32
CA VAL A 290 3.98 5.74 10.28
C VAL A 290 5.16 4.81 10.57
N PHE A 291 6.04 4.64 9.58
CA PHE A 291 7.17 3.72 9.63
C PHE A 291 8.44 4.41 10.11
N GLU A 292 8.87 4.12 11.34
CA GLU A 292 10.22 4.46 11.84
C GLU A 292 11.10 3.22 11.70
N SER A 293 11.70 3.08 10.53
CA SER A 293 12.45 1.87 10.14
C SER A 293 13.90 1.87 10.67
N HIS A 294 14.36 3.02 11.17
CA HIS A 294 15.72 3.28 11.65
C HIS A 294 15.77 3.59 13.16
N GLY A 295 14.80 3.07 13.94
CA GLY A 295 14.74 3.29 15.39
C GLY A 295 15.90 2.64 16.16
N ASP A 296 16.45 1.55 15.63
CA ASP A 296 17.64 0.84 16.13
C ASP A 296 18.92 1.69 16.18
N PHE A 297 18.96 2.80 15.45
CA PHE A 297 20.13 3.68 15.44
C PHE A 297 20.10 4.76 16.53
N LEU A 298 19.02 4.87 17.29
CA LEU A 298 18.85 5.85 18.36
C LEU A 298 18.90 5.15 19.72
N ASN A 299 19.67 5.71 20.65
CA ASN A 299 19.51 5.37 22.06
C ASN A 299 18.20 6.02 22.59
N THR A 300 17.81 5.68 23.81
CA THR A 300 16.56 6.18 24.41
C THR A 300 16.49 7.71 24.48
N GLU A 301 17.61 8.41 24.70
CA GLU A 301 17.67 9.88 24.74
C GLU A 301 17.39 10.48 23.36
N LEU A 302 18.15 10.07 22.34
CA LEU A 302 17.97 10.54 20.97
C LEU A 302 16.60 10.13 20.40
N PHE A 303 16.09 8.95 20.78
CA PHE A 303 14.76 8.51 20.36
C PHE A 303 13.68 9.46 20.87
N LYS A 304 13.75 9.89 22.13
CA LYS A 304 12.81 10.86 22.69
C LYS A 304 12.87 12.20 21.96
N GLU A 305 14.08 12.70 21.75
CA GLU A 305 14.31 14.05 21.21
C GLU A 305 14.05 14.16 19.69
N TYR A 306 14.51 13.17 18.92
CA TYR A 306 14.55 13.23 17.46
C TYR A 306 13.53 12.34 16.74
N SER A 307 12.87 11.41 17.44
CA SER A 307 11.80 10.58 16.87
C SER A 307 10.45 10.80 17.57
N LEU A 308 10.33 10.43 18.85
CA LEU A 308 9.08 10.48 19.63
C LEU A 308 8.42 11.87 19.61
N LYS A 309 9.22 12.93 19.78
CA LYS A 309 8.77 14.33 19.72
C LYS A 309 7.92 14.59 18.47
N TYR A 310 8.35 14.08 17.32
CA TYR A 310 7.68 14.33 16.05
C TYR A 310 6.53 13.36 15.78
N PHE A 311 6.63 12.11 16.22
CA PHE A 311 5.48 11.20 16.25
C PHE A 311 4.31 11.82 17.02
N LYS A 312 4.57 12.38 18.20
CA LYS A 312 3.57 13.08 19.00
C LYS A 312 2.96 14.27 18.25
N GLN A 313 3.78 15.07 17.56
CA GLN A 313 3.26 16.15 16.73
C GLN A 313 2.39 15.64 15.57
N ILE A 314 2.81 14.57 14.89
CA ILE A 314 2.08 14.00 13.75
C ILE A 314 0.70 13.54 14.21
N SER A 315 0.60 12.74 15.27
CA SER A 315 -0.68 12.22 15.74
C SER A 315 -1.63 13.36 16.15
N GLN A 316 -1.13 14.37 16.87
CA GLN A 316 -1.92 15.51 17.32
C GLN A 316 -2.39 16.37 16.14
N LYS A 317 -1.47 16.76 15.24
CA LYS A 317 -1.79 17.65 14.11
C LYS A 317 -2.67 16.97 13.07
N VAL A 318 -2.47 15.68 12.77
CA VAL A 318 -3.35 14.93 11.86
C VAL A 318 -4.76 14.86 12.44
N LYS A 319 -4.92 14.45 13.71
CA LYS A 319 -6.24 14.38 14.37
C LYS A 319 -6.93 15.75 14.41
N ALA A 320 -6.21 16.82 14.72
CA ALA A 320 -6.74 18.18 14.76
C ALA A 320 -7.15 18.70 13.37
N LYS A 321 -6.36 18.43 12.31
CA LYS A 321 -6.72 18.82 10.94
C LYS A 321 -7.92 18.03 10.41
N LEU A 322 -8.02 16.73 10.71
CA LEU A 322 -9.20 15.95 10.37
C LEU A 322 -10.45 16.49 11.07
N ASP A 323 -10.37 16.84 12.36
CA ASP A 323 -11.45 17.51 13.09
C ASP A 323 -11.86 18.84 12.44
N SER A 324 -10.91 19.71 12.10
CA SER A 324 -11.21 21.01 11.50
C SER A 324 -11.82 20.90 10.10
N LEU A 325 -11.61 19.78 9.41
CA LEU A 325 -12.20 19.45 8.11
C LEU A 325 -13.51 18.65 8.24
N ASN A 326 -13.99 18.35 9.45
CA ASN A 326 -15.13 17.47 9.72
C ASN A 326 -14.98 16.07 9.10
N ILE A 327 -13.74 15.56 9.03
CA ILE A 327 -13.45 14.21 8.53
C ILE A 327 -13.27 13.28 9.73
N PRO A 328 -13.96 12.12 9.79
CA PRO A 328 -13.79 11.17 10.86
C PRO A 328 -12.33 10.71 11.02
N LYS A 329 -11.85 10.70 12.27
CA LYS A 329 -10.51 10.19 12.59
C LYS A 329 -10.42 8.70 12.26
N VAL A 330 -9.27 8.32 11.73
CA VAL A 330 -8.90 6.92 11.53
C VAL A 330 -7.87 6.51 12.58
N PRO A 331 -7.81 5.22 12.96
CA PRO A 331 -6.76 4.77 13.88
C PRO A 331 -5.39 4.93 13.23
N MET A 332 -4.37 5.17 14.06
CA MET A 332 -2.99 5.37 13.63
C MET A 332 -2.08 4.32 14.26
N ILE A 333 -1.21 3.75 13.43
CA ILE A 333 -0.18 2.79 13.78
C ILE A 333 1.19 3.48 13.73
N ALA A 334 1.98 3.31 14.78
CA ALA A 334 3.41 3.59 14.73
C ALA A 334 4.20 2.28 14.66
N PHE A 335 5.20 2.22 13.81
CA PHE A 335 6.11 1.08 13.73
C PHE A 335 7.57 1.54 13.98
N PRO A 336 8.00 1.66 15.25
CA PRO A 336 9.36 2.01 15.64
C PRO A 336 10.28 0.78 15.67
N LYS A 337 10.63 0.27 14.48
CA LYS A 337 11.51 -0.90 14.35
C LYS A 337 12.84 -0.66 15.05
N GLY A 338 13.25 -1.63 15.86
CA GLY A 338 14.54 -1.66 16.54
C GLY A 338 14.62 -0.72 17.74
N ALA A 339 13.55 0.01 18.07
CA ALA A 339 13.50 0.80 19.28
C ALA A 339 13.57 -0.12 20.51
N THR A 340 14.30 0.31 21.53
CA THR A 340 14.40 -0.42 22.79
C THR A 340 13.04 -0.54 23.45
N LEU A 341 12.86 -1.53 24.32
CA LEU A 341 11.60 -1.69 25.04
C LEU A 341 11.28 -0.48 25.94
N ASP A 342 12.29 0.18 26.50
CA ASP A 342 12.11 1.45 27.23
C ASP A 342 11.58 2.57 26.32
N SER A 343 12.06 2.61 25.07
CA SER A 343 11.60 3.57 24.06
C SER A 343 10.16 3.29 23.64
N ILE A 344 9.79 2.02 23.48
CA ILE A 344 8.42 1.58 23.18
C ILE A 344 7.49 1.90 24.35
N GLU A 345 7.92 1.69 25.60
CA GLU A 345 7.12 1.99 26.79
C GLU A 345 6.79 3.48 26.89
N ILE A 346 7.79 4.36 26.73
CA ILE A 346 7.52 5.81 26.77
C ILE A 346 6.70 6.26 25.54
N PHE A 347 6.92 5.65 24.38
CA PHE A 347 6.15 5.92 23.17
C PHE A 347 4.66 5.63 23.39
N ALA A 348 4.34 4.48 24.00
CA ALA A 348 2.97 4.09 24.32
C ALA A 348 2.24 5.11 25.22
N LYS A 349 2.97 5.78 26.11
CA LYS A 349 2.41 6.78 27.03
C LYS A 349 2.20 8.14 26.38
N GLU A 350 3.06 8.52 25.42
CA GLU A 350 3.16 9.92 25.00
C GLU A 350 2.80 10.20 23.54
N ALA A 351 2.93 9.21 22.64
CA ALA A 351 2.90 9.47 21.20
C ALA A 351 1.48 9.66 20.64
N GLY A 352 0.44 9.15 21.32
CA GLY A 352 -0.96 9.32 20.92
C GLY A 352 -1.40 8.44 19.73
N TYR A 353 -0.76 7.29 19.52
CA TYR A 353 -1.12 6.28 18.52
C TYR A 353 -2.01 5.19 19.13
N ASP A 354 -2.88 4.61 18.31
CA ASP A 354 -3.82 3.57 18.71
C ASP A 354 -3.15 2.19 18.72
N VAL A 355 -2.18 2.00 17.82
CA VAL A 355 -1.44 0.75 17.62
C VAL A 355 0.07 1.00 17.63
N ILE A 356 0.81 0.10 18.27
CA ILE A 356 2.27 0.03 18.16
C ILE A 356 2.67 -1.29 17.50
N GLY A 357 3.32 -1.21 16.36
CA GLY A 357 3.95 -2.34 15.69
C GLY A 357 5.29 -2.68 16.33
N LEU A 358 5.52 -3.96 16.55
CA LEU A 358 6.73 -4.51 17.15
C LEU A 358 7.50 -5.33 16.10
N ASP A 359 8.83 -5.25 16.15
CA ASP A 359 9.67 -6.22 15.44
C ASP A 359 9.85 -7.50 16.23
N TRP A 360 10.48 -8.49 15.61
CA TRP A 360 10.58 -9.86 16.11
C TRP A 360 11.57 -10.04 17.28
N THR A 361 12.34 -9.00 17.62
CA THR A 361 13.30 -9.06 18.73
C THR A 361 12.65 -8.75 20.08
N VAL A 362 11.44 -8.21 20.06
CA VAL A 362 10.67 -7.85 21.25
C VAL A 362 9.83 -9.04 21.72
N ASP A 363 9.93 -9.40 23.00
CA ASP A 363 9.06 -10.41 23.59
C ASP A 363 7.60 -9.89 23.70
N PRO A 364 6.60 -10.61 23.17
CA PRO A 364 5.20 -10.19 23.22
C PRO A 364 4.64 -9.96 24.62
N VAL A 365 5.03 -10.81 25.58
CA VAL A 365 4.50 -10.80 26.95
C VAL A 365 5.09 -9.61 27.69
N GLU A 366 6.39 -9.39 27.58
CA GLU A 366 7.06 -8.22 28.17
C GLU A 366 6.53 -6.93 27.56
N ALA A 367 6.38 -6.86 26.23
CA ALA A 367 5.80 -5.70 25.56
C ALA A 367 4.41 -5.38 26.10
N ARG A 368 3.52 -6.37 26.18
CA ARG A 368 2.16 -6.18 26.73
C ARG A 368 2.19 -5.65 28.17
N GLN A 369 3.06 -6.19 29.01
CA GLN A 369 3.21 -5.75 30.40
C GLN A 369 3.65 -4.28 30.49
N ARG A 370 4.59 -3.84 29.64
CA ARG A 370 5.13 -2.48 29.68
C ARG A 370 4.24 -1.43 29.03
N VAL A 371 3.65 -1.73 27.86
CA VAL A 371 2.76 -0.75 27.17
C VAL A 371 1.40 -0.62 27.83
N GLY A 372 1.01 -1.61 28.64
CA GLY A 372 -0.25 -1.65 29.35
C GLY A 372 -1.44 -2.12 28.49
N PRO A 373 -2.66 -2.07 29.06
CA PRO A 373 -3.85 -2.70 28.47
C PRO A 373 -4.57 -1.82 27.45
N ASN A 374 -4.15 -0.57 27.22
CA ASN A 374 -4.92 0.40 26.42
C ASN A 374 -4.37 0.63 25.01
N ILE A 375 -3.23 0.02 24.68
CA ILE A 375 -2.62 0.12 23.34
C ILE A 375 -2.77 -1.21 22.62
N THR A 376 -3.14 -1.15 21.34
CA THR A 376 -3.13 -2.35 20.50
C THR A 376 -1.71 -2.65 20.02
N LEU A 377 -1.28 -3.90 20.11
CA LEU A 377 0.03 -4.34 19.61
C LEU A 377 -0.15 -4.95 18.22
N GLN A 378 0.81 -4.70 17.33
CA GLN A 378 0.86 -5.30 16.00
C GLN A 378 2.18 -6.05 15.80
N GLY A 379 2.13 -7.21 15.12
CA GLY A 379 3.33 -8.01 14.84
C GLY A 379 3.24 -9.42 15.42
N ASN A 380 4.35 -10.09 15.72
CA ASN A 380 5.70 -9.67 15.40
C ASN A 380 6.58 -10.81 14.87
N MET A 381 5.99 -11.81 14.21
CA MET A 381 6.72 -12.98 13.74
C MET A 381 7.91 -12.57 12.84
N ASP A 382 9.10 -13.11 13.12
CA ASP A 382 10.28 -12.92 12.27
C ASP A 382 9.95 -13.29 10.80
N PRO A 383 10.14 -12.40 9.82
CA PRO A 383 9.92 -12.71 8.41
C PRO A 383 10.73 -13.93 7.94
N THR A 384 11.90 -14.18 8.51
CA THR A 384 12.74 -15.34 8.18
C THR A 384 12.16 -16.66 8.69
N ALA A 385 11.21 -16.63 9.63
CA ALA A 385 10.49 -17.82 10.07
C ALA A 385 9.68 -18.48 8.93
N LEU A 386 9.31 -17.71 7.90
CA LEU A 386 8.60 -18.21 6.71
C LEU A 386 9.41 -19.21 5.87
N TYR A 387 10.73 -19.30 6.06
CA TYR A 387 11.56 -20.31 5.37
C TYR A 387 11.57 -21.66 6.08
N SER A 388 10.83 -21.80 7.19
CA SER A 388 10.60 -23.10 7.83
C SER A 388 9.59 -23.94 7.04
N THR A 389 9.36 -25.18 7.49
CA THR A 389 8.27 -25.99 6.94
C THR A 389 6.92 -25.34 7.25
N THR A 390 5.93 -25.50 6.38
CA THR A 390 4.58 -24.93 6.57
C THR A 390 3.99 -25.29 7.93
N GLU A 391 4.16 -26.53 8.38
CA GLU A 391 3.75 -26.98 9.72
C GLU A 391 4.40 -26.15 10.84
N LYS A 392 5.71 -25.89 10.77
CA LYS A 392 6.40 -25.09 11.77
C LYS A 392 6.05 -23.60 11.67
N VAL A 393 5.69 -23.11 10.49
CA VAL A 393 5.19 -21.73 10.32
C VAL A 393 3.83 -21.60 10.99
N ARG A 394 2.90 -22.52 10.72
CA ARG A 394 1.57 -22.57 11.36
C ARG A 394 1.68 -22.61 12.89
N GLN A 395 2.50 -23.52 13.43
CA GLN A 395 2.73 -23.64 14.88
C GLN A 395 3.28 -22.34 15.50
N ARG A 396 4.21 -21.66 14.82
CA ARG A 396 4.75 -20.37 15.30
C ARG A 396 3.69 -19.27 15.28
N ALA A 397 2.88 -19.23 14.23
CA ALA A 397 1.80 -18.27 14.11
C ALA A 397 0.76 -18.49 15.22
N GLU A 398 0.36 -19.74 15.48
CA GLU A 398 -0.53 -20.11 16.59
C GLU A 398 0.04 -19.69 17.95
N ASN A 399 1.32 -20.00 18.19
CA ASN A 399 1.98 -19.64 19.44
C ASN A 399 2.08 -18.12 19.62
N MET A 400 2.36 -17.37 18.56
CA MET A 400 2.38 -15.91 18.57
C MET A 400 1.01 -15.35 19.00
N VAL A 401 -0.09 -15.84 18.43
CA VAL A 401 -1.44 -15.43 18.86
C VAL A 401 -1.70 -15.76 20.33
N ARG A 402 -1.27 -16.95 20.80
CA ARG A 402 -1.42 -17.34 22.21
C ARG A 402 -0.65 -16.43 23.17
N LEU A 403 0.55 -15.98 22.79
CA LEU A 403 1.39 -15.10 23.61
C LEU A 403 0.84 -13.68 23.70
N PHE A 404 0.37 -13.11 22.59
CA PHE A 404 -0.24 -11.77 22.59
C PHE A 404 -1.64 -11.76 23.21
N GLY A 405 -2.38 -12.87 23.10
CA GLY A 405 -3.81 -12.91 23.33
C GLY A 405 -4.60 -12.35 22.14
N LYS A 406 -5.92 -12.44 22.21
CA LYS A 406 -6.82 -11.98 21.13
C LYS A 406 -7.24 -10.51 21.27
N ASP A 407 -7.20 -9.99 22.49
CA ASP A 407 -7.61 -8.62 22.76
C ASP A 407 -6.50 -7.65 22.40
N ARG A 408 -6.86 -6.55 21.73
CA ARG A 408 -5.92 -5.46 21.37
C ARG A 408 -4.67 -5.99 20.65
N TYR A 409 -4.87 -6.88 19.69
CA TYR A 409 -3.80 -7.49 18.90
C TYR A 409 -4.15 -7.53 17.40
N ILE A 410 -3.19 -7.15 16.57
CA ILE A 410 -3.22 -7.29 15.11
C ILE A 410 -2.03 -8.14 14.70
N ALA A 411 -2.27 -9.32 14.15
CA ALA A 411 -1.18 -10.19 13.73
C ALA A 411 -0.50 -9.62 12.48
N ASN A 412 0.84 -9.65 12.49
CA ASN A 412 1.68 -9.28 11.35
C ASN A 412 3.05 -9.96 11.51
N LEU A 413 3.88 -9.86 10.49
CA LEU A 413 5.31 -10.07 10.64
C LEU A 413 5.93 -8.91 11.43
N GLY A 414 7.13 -9.13 11.99
CA GLY A 414 7.94 -8.11 12.65
C GLY A 414 8.67 -7.17 11.67
N HIS A 415 8.68 -7.48 10.38
CA HIS A 415 9.11 -6.58 9.30
C HIS A 415 8.55 -7.04 7.96
N GLY A 416 8.96 -6.40 6.85
CA GLY A 416 8.46 -6.75 5.52
C GLY A 416 8.86 -8.15 5.08
N ILE A 417 7.95 -8.85 4.42
CA ILE A 417 8.24 -10.16 3.80
C ILE A 417 9.40 -10.05 2.81
N LEU A 418 10.24 -11.10 2.77
CA LEU A 418 11.43 -11.15 1.92
C LEU A 418 11.07 -11.51 0.46
N PRO A 419 11.89 -11.11 -0.53
CA PRO A 419 11.56 -11.27 -1.96
C PRO A 419 11.39 -12.70 -2.46
N ASP A 420 11.96 -13.69 -1.77
CA ASP A 420 11.97 -15.11 -2.12
C ASP A 420 11.23 -15.97 -1.08
N ALA A 421 10.42 -15.34 -0.22
CA ALA A 421 9.62 -16.05 0.77
C ALA A 421 8.63 -17.03 0.08
N PRO A 422 8.49 -18.29 0.55
CA PRO A 422 7.59 -19.26 -0.07
C PRO A 422 6.12 -18.89 0.13
N ILE A 423 5.33 -18.89 -0.96
CA ILE A 423 3.88 -18.65 -0.90
C ILE A 423 3.15 -19.64 0.05
N PRO A 424 3.44 -20.97 0.04
CA PRO A 424 2.80 -21.89 0.97
C PRO A 424 3.04 -21.56 2.45
N SER A 425 4.18 -20.93 2.76
CA SER A 425 4.45 -20.47 4.13
C SER A 425 3.62 -19.25 4.51
N VAL A 426 3.31 -18.36 3.56
CA VAL A 426 2.39 -17.24 3.78
C VAL A 426 0.98 -17.75 4.08
N GLU A 427 0.53 -18.77 3.33
CA GLU A 427 -0.76 -19.43 3.57
C GLU A 427 -0.81 -20.07 4.96
N ALA A 428 0.22 -20.84 5.33
CA ALA A 428 0.33 -21.48 6.63
C ALA A 428 0.40 -20.48 7.81
N PHE A 429 1.03 -19.32 7.60
CA PHE A 429 1.06 -18.23 8.59
C PHE A 429 -0.34 -17.68 8.86
N ILE A 430 -1.09 -17.38 7.81
CA ILE A 430 -2.46 -16.85 7.92
C ILE A 430 -3.38 -17.90 8.55
N GLU A 431 -3.29 -19.15 8.09
CA GLU A 431 -4.06 -20.27 8.65
C GLU A 431 -3.81 -20.44 10.15
N GLY A 432 -2.53 -20.43 10.58
CA GLY A 432 -2.18 -20.57 12.00
C GLY A 432 -2.64 -19.41 12.88
N ILE A 433 -2.74 -18.18 12.35
CA ILE A 433 -3.35 -17.07 13.10
C ILE A 433 -4.86 -17.29 13.24
N HIS A 434 -5.49 -17.71 12.16
CA HIS A 434 -6.93 -17.86 12.06
C HIS A 434 -7.49 -19.11 12.75
N SER A 435 -6.62 -20.06 13.16
CA SER A 435 -6.98 -21.30 13.85
C SER A 435 -7.10 -21.18 15.38
N VAL A 436 -6.55 -20.10 15.97
CA VAL A 436 -6.59 -19.84 17.42
C VAL A 436 -7.79 -19.01 17.79
#